data_AF-A0A3B8ZBN9-F1
#
_entry.id   AF-A0A3B8ZBN9-F1
#
_cell.length_a   1.000
_cell.length_b   1.000
_cell.length_c   1.000
_cell.angle_alpha   90.00
_cell.angle_beta   90.00
_cell.angle_gamma   90.00
#
_symmetry.space_group_name_H-M   'P 1'
#
loop_
_entity.id
_entity.type
_entity.pdbx_description
1 polymer ?
#
loop_
_entity_poly.entity_id
_entity_poly.type
_entity_poly.pdbx_seq_one_letter_code
_entity_poly.pdbx_strand_id
1 'polypeptide(L)' 'MNLTELKQKPIGELLHTAQEMGLENISRTRKQDVIFVILKKHAKNGEDIYGDGVLEIL' A
#
# COMPACT_ATOMS: atom_id res chain seq x y z
N MET A 1 -1.10 -5.81 -7.42
CA MET A 1 -1.60 -4.53 -6.84
C MET A 1 -0.78 -3.33 -7.31
N ASN A 2 -1.36 -2.14 -7.52
CA ASN A 2 -0.65 -0.96 -8.06
C ASN A 2 -0.45 0.17 -7.02
N LEU A 3 0.78 0.73 -6.93
CA LEU A 3 1.15 1.81 -6.00
C LEU A 3 0.42 3.13 -6.26
N THR A 4 0.31 3.55 -7.51
CA THR A 4 -0.31 4.83 -7.91
C THR A 4 -1.80 4.82 -7.60
N GLU A 5 -2.49 3.70 -7.83
CA GLU A 5 -3.89 3.50 -7.44
C GLU A 5 -4.08 3.65 -5.92
N LEU A 6 -3.22 2.99 -5.12
CA LEU A 6 -3.30 3.09 -3.66
C LEU A 6 -3.05 4.52 -3.15
N LYS A 7 -2.18 5.29 -3.82
CA LYS A 7 -1.94 6.70 -3.46
C LYS A 7 -3.17 7.57 -3.69
N GLN A 8 -4.02 7.25 -4.66
CA GLN A 8 -5.25 7.99 -4.96
C GLN A 8 -6.40 7.67 -3.99
N LYS A 9 -6.40 6.48 -3.37
CA LYS A 9 -7.44 6.09 -2.42
C LYS A 9 -7.45 6.93 -1.14
N PRO A 10 -8.62 7.23 -0.55
CA PRO A 10 -8.72 7.79 0.79
C PRO A 10 -8.05 6.90 1.84
N ILE A 11 -7.54 7.51 2.91
CA ILE A 11 -6.88 6.75 4.00
C ILE A 11 -7.82 5.72 4.67
N GLY A 12 -9.12 6.03 4.76
CA GLY A 12 -10.12 5.10 5.33
C GLY A 12 -10.22 3.79 4.56
N GLU A 13 -10.23 3.85 3.21
CA GLU A 13 -10.25 2.66 2.36
C GLU A 13 -8.97 1.85 2.47
N LEU A 14 -7.82 2.52 2.59
CA LEU A 14 -6.54 1.87 2.77
C LEU A 14 -6.47 1.13 4.12
N LEU A 15 -6.96 1.76 5.19
CA LEU A 15 -7.04 1.13 6.51
C LEU A 15 -7.98 -0.09 6.48
N HIS A 16 -9.12 0.02 5.79
CA HIS A 16 -10.04 -1.09 5.61
C HIS A 16 -9.38 -2.26 4.86
N THR A 17 -8.76 -1.98 3.71
CA THR A 17 -8.01 -2.97 2.92
C THR A 17 -6.94 -3.65 3.79
N ALA A 18 -6.21 -2.86 4.58
CA ALA A 18 -5.16 -3.42 5.43
C ALA A 18 -5.71 -4.33 6.53
N GLN A 19 -6.85 -3.97 7.13
CA GLN A 19 -7.54 -4.82 8.10
C GLN A 19 -8.01 -6.13 7.48
N GLU A 20 -8.57 -6.10 6.26
CA GLU A 20 -8.97 -7.32 5.52
C GLU A 20 -7.79 -8.24 5.22
N MET A 21 -6.60 -7.66 5.03
CA MET A 21 -5.35 -8.42 4.85
C MET A 21 -4.73 -8.93 6.17
N GLY A 22 -5.41 -8.73 7.31
CA GLY A 22 -4.95 -9.15 8.63
C GLY A 22 -3.80 -8.31 9.18
N LEU A 23 -3.70 -7.05 8.78
CA LEU A 23 -2.69 -6.12 9.29
C LEU A 23 -3.27 -5.32 10.47
N GLU A 24 -2.63 -5.45 11.63
CA GLU A 24 -3.05 -4.81 12.89
C GLU A 24 -2.26 -3.53 13.20
N ASN A 25 -2.78 -2.70 14.09
CA ASN A 25 -2.11 -1.50 14.64
C ASN A 25 -1.72 -0.40 13.63
N ILE A 26 -2.44 -0.29 12.50
CA ILE A 26 -2.10 0.67 11.43
C ILE A 26 -2.85 2.01 11.55
N SER A 27 -3.78 2.13 12.49
CA SER A 27 -4.69 3.29 12.61
C SER A 27 -3.99 4.63 12.92
N ARG A 28 -2.73 4.61 13.38
CA ARG A 28 -1.94 5.82 13.70
C ARG A 28 -0.78 6.08 12.72
N THR A 29 -0.67 5.28 11.67
CA THR A 29 0.47 5.31 10.76
C THR A 29 0.22 6.28 9.60
N ARG A 30 1.28 6.84 9.01
CA ARG A 30 1.13 7.75 7.87
C ARG A 30 0.58 6.98 6.67
N LYS A 31 -0.17 7.65 5.81
CA LYS A 31 -0.75 7.06 4.58
C LYS A 31 0.28 6.25 3.76
N GLN A 32 1.47 6.80 3.58
CA GLN A 32 2.57 6.15 2.87
C GLN A 32 2.99 4.81 3.51
N ASP A 33 3.00 4.74 4.83
CA ASP A 33 3.41 3.54 5.58
C ASP A 33 2.31 2.48 5.45
N VAL A 34 1.03 2.87 5.52
CA VAL A 34 -0.11 1.97 5.28
C VAL A 34 0.00 1.32 3.89
N ILE A 35 0.23 2.15 2.86
CA ILE A 35 0.41 1.69 1.47
C ILE A 35 1.58 0.70 1.37
N PHE A 36 2.71 1.02 2.02
CA PHE A 36 3.89 0.15 1.98
C PHE A 36 3.64 -1.21 2.64
N VAL A 37 2.97 -1.24 3.78
CA VAL A 37 2.64 -2.49 4.49
C VAL A 37 1.66 -3.35 3.67
N ILE A 38 0.65 -2.73 3.05
CA ILE A 38 -0.28 -3.39 2.13
C ILE A 38 0.48 -4.06 0.97
N LEU A 39 1.32 -3.28 0.26
CA LEU A 39 2.10 -3.79 -0.87
C LEU A 39 3.05 -4.91 -0.44
N LYS A 40 3.72 -4.76 0.71
CA LYS A 40 4.62 -5.77 1.26
C LYS A 40 3.88 -7.07 1.60
N LYS A 41 2.66 -6.99 2.14
CA LYS A 41 1.84 -8.15 2.46
C LYS A 41 1.39 -8.88 1.18
N HIS A 42 0.92 -8.14 0.18
CA HIS A 42 0.50 -8.70 -1.11
C HIS A 42 1.68 -9.40 -1.83
N ALA A 43 2.84 -8.75 -1.90
CA ALA A 43 4.05 -9.36 -2.49
C ALA A 43 4.51 -10.62 -1.73
N LYS A 44 4.41 -10.63 -0.40
CA LYS A 44 4.72 -11.82 0.42
C LYS A 44 3.78 -13.00 0.18
N ASN A 45 2.56 -12.75 -0.31
CA ASN A 45 1.64 -13.80 -0.73
C ASN A 45 1.98 -14.38 -2.12
N GLY A 46 3.04 -13.88 -2.77
CA GLY A 46 3.46 -14.31 -4.11
C GLY A 46 2.74 -13.59 -5.25
N GLU A 47 2.03 -12.51 -4.96
CA GLU A 47 1.30 -11.73 -5.96
C GLU A 47 2.14 -10.55 -6.47
N ASP A 48 2.03 -10.25 -7.76
CA ASP A 48 2.79 -9.17 -8.38
C ASP A 48 2.32 -7.78 -7.90
N ILE A 49 3.29 -6.89 -7.71
CA ILE A 49 3.06 -5.46 -7.44
C ILE A 49 3.59 -4.60 -8.58
N TYR A 50 2.87 -3.53 -8.88
CA TYR A 50 3.17 -2.60 -9.96
C TYR A 50 3.29 -1.18 -9.43
N GLY A 51 4.08 -0.37 -10.11
CA GLY A 51 4.20 1.06 -9.83
C GLY A 51 4.71 1.77 -11.07
N ASP A 52 4.33 3.04 -11.18
CA ASP A 52 4.71 3.94 -12.25
C ASP A 52 5.31 5.22 -11.65
N GLY A 53 6.08 5.93 -12.48
CA GLY A 53 6.79 7.14 -12.09
C GLY A 53 7.64 7.68 -13.23
N VAL A 54 8.22 8.86 -13.00
CA VAL A 54 9.19 9.48 -13.92
C VAL A 54 10.59 9.15 -13.43
N LEU A 55 11.44 8.65 -14.33
CA LEU A 55 12.85 8.38 -14.03
C LEU A 55 13.61 9.69 -13.84
N GLU A 56 14.25 9.86 -12.69
CA GLU A 56 15.17 10.95 -12.38
C GLU A 56 16.56 10.35 -12.10
N ILE A 57 17.59 10.83 -12.81
CA ILE A 57 18.98 10.37 -12.64
C ILE A 57 19.69 11.36 -11.73
N LEU A 58 20.16 10.88 -10.57
CA LEU A 58 20.88 11.65 -9.55
C LEU A 58 22.38 11.79 -9.86
#